data_AF-A0A178I109-F1
#
_entry.id   AF-A0A178I109-F1
#
_cell.length_a   1.000
_cell.length_b   1.000
_cell.length_c   1.000
_cell.angle_alpha   90.00
_cell.angle_beta   90.00
_cell.angle_gamma   90.00
#
_symmetry.space_group_name_H-M   'P 1'
#
loop_
_entity.id
_entity.type
_entity.pdbx_description
1 polymer ?
#
loop_
_entity_poly.entity_id
_entity_poly.type
_entity_poly.pdbx_seq_one_letter_code
_entity_poly.pdbx_strand_id
1 'polypeptide(L)'
;MNPIGSAGSLSPQQILQVRQQAEELEGVFLNLLTKQMFSGLGADENFGGGFGEETWRSMQAEELANAMARSGGVGIADQLMGEMLAAQEAANASRTMMFPSTGVYGK
;
A
#
# COMPACT_ATOMS: atom_id res chain seq x y z
N MET A 1 2.07 16.13 38.09
CA MET A 1 0.89 16.37 37.22
C MET A 1 1.36 16.33 35.78
N ASN A 2 0.59 15.64 34.92
CA ASN A 2 0.98 15.04 33.63
C ASN A 2 1.71 15.94 32.62
N PRO A 3 2.67 15.39 31.84
CA PRO A 3 3.22 16.08 30.68
C PRO A 3 2.16 16.14 29.56
N ILE A 4 1.95 17.34 29.04
CA ILE A 4 1.23 17.58 27.79
C ILE A 4 2.12 17.05 26.67
N GLY A 5 1.76 15.93 26.05
CA GLY A 5 2.51 15.38 24.93
C GLY A 5 1.64 14.47 24.07
N SER A 6 1.68 14.71 22.76
CA SER A 6 1.10 13.90 21.67
C SER A 6 -0.29 14.30 21.14
N ALA A 7 -0.45 15.56 20.69
CA ALA A 7 -1.61 15.98 19.88
C ALA A 7 -1.27 16.33 18.42
N GLY A 8 -0.10 15.94 17.88
CA GLY A 8 0.26 16.38 16.51
C GLY A 8 1.32 15.58 15.77
N SER A 9 1.72 14.40 16.23
CA SER A 9 2.71 13.58 15.52
C SER A 9 2.34 12.12 15.62
N LEU A 10 2.24 11.45 14.46
CA LEU A 10 2.04 10.01 14.38
C LEU A 10 3.13 9.28 15.17
N SER A 11 2.74 8.26 15.94
CA SER A 11 3.67 7.46 16.71
C SER A 11 4.56 6.65 15.77
N PRO A 12 5.78 6.25 16.19
CA PRO A 12 6.64 5.38 15.39
C PRO A 12 5.94 4.07 14.97
N GLN A 13 5.05 3.56 15.81
CA GLN A 13 4.26 2.35 15.52
C GLN A 13 3.25 2.59 14.39
N GLN A 14 2.62 3.76 14.35
CA GLN A 14 1.70 4.14 13.27
C GLN A 14 2.43 4.28 11.94
N ILE A 15 3.61 4.91 11.93
CA ILE A 15 4.43 5.05 10.72
C ILE A 15 4.82 3.67 10.16
N LEU A 16 5.20 2.72 11.01
CA LEU A 16 5.51 1.35 10.60
C LEU A 16 4.28 0.64 10.02
N GLN A 17 3.09 0.82 10.61
CA GLN A 17 1.85 0.26 10.08
C GLN A 17 1.51 0.82 8.70
N VAL A 18 1.71 2.13 8.49
CA VAL A 18 1.43 2.77 7.21
C VAL A 18 2.43 2.31 6.14
N ARG A 19 3.71 2.14 6.50
CA ARG A 19 4.71 1.54 5.61
C ARG A 19 4.30 0.14 5.18
N GLN A 20 3.90 -0.71 6.12
CA GLN A 20 3.46 -2.07 5.81
C GLN A 20 2.25 -2.08 4.86
N GLN A 21 1.26 -1.22 5.11
CA GLN A 21 0.08 -1.09 4.23
C GLN A 21 0.45 -0.60 2.83
N ALA A 22 1.43 0.30 2.72
CA ALA A 22 1.90 0.80 1.43
C ALA A 22 2.65 -0.29 0.64
N GLU A 23 3.46 -1.12 1.30
CA GLU A 23 4.12 -2.29 0.69
C GLU A 23 3.10 -3.34 0.21
N GLU A 24 2.05 -3.61 1.00
CA GLU A 24 0.97 -4.52 0.60
C GLU A 24 0.22 -4.03 -0.65
N LEU A 25 -0.07 -2.72 -0.72
CA LEU A 25 -0.72 -2.12 -1.89
C LEU A 25 0.19 -2.09 -3.12
N GLU A 26 1.50 -1.87 -2.95
CA GLU A 26 2.45 -2.02 -4.05
C GLU A 26 2.46 -3.45 -4.60
N GLY A 27 2.37 -4.47 -3.74
CA GLY A 27 2.23 -5.86 -4.16
C GLY A 27 0.97 -6.12 -5.01
N VAL A 28 -0.17 -5.55 -4.61
CA VAL A 28 -1.42 -5.62 -5.40
C VAL A 28 -1.25 -4.93 -6.75
N PHE A 29 -0.62 -3.75 -6.76
CA PHE A 29 -0.35 -3.01 -7.99
C PHE A 29 0.55 -3.79 -8.94
N LEU A 30 1.65 -4.36 -8.45
CA LEU A 30 2.56 -5.19 -9.24
C LEU A 30 1.85 -6.41 -9.82
N ASN A 31 0.95 -7.04 -9.07
CA ASN A 31 0.13 -8.15 -9.57
C ASN A 31 -0.76 -7.70 -10.76
N LEU A 32 -1.44 -6.55 -10.62
CA LEU A 32 -2.27 -5.98 -11.69
C LEU A 32 -1.44 -5.61 -12.93
N LEU A 33 -0.27 -4.99 -12.73
CA LEU A 33 0.64 -4.60 -13.79
C LEU A 33 1.15 -5.83 -14.53
N THR A 34 1.55 -6.85 -13.78
CA THR A 34 1.99 -8.14 -14.32
C THR A 34 0.86 -8.76 -15.14
N LYS A 35 -0.35 -8.91 -14.60
CA LYS A 35 -1.51 -9.41 -15.35
C LYS A 35 -1.74 -8.64 -16.65
N GLN A 36 -1.59 -7.31 -16.64
CA GLN A 36 -1.79 -6.50 -17.84
C GLN A 36 -0.65 -6.62 -18.86
N MET A 37 0.59 -6.86 -18.43
CA MET A 37 1.67 -7.23 -19.33
C MET A 37 1.39 -8.57 -20.00
N PHE A 38 0.93 -9.57 -19.24
CA PHE A 38 0.64 -10.91 -19.75
C PHE A 38 -0.60 -10.98 -20.65
N SER A 39 -1.57 -10.07 -20.49
CA SER A 39 -2.74 -9.92 -21.37
C SER A 39 -2.41 -9.19 -22.68
N GLY A 40 -1.47 -8.25 -22.66
CA GLY A 40 -0.99 -7.51 -23.85
C GLY A 40 -0.07 -8.34 -24.75
N LEU A 41 0.55 -9.39 -24.20
CA LEU A 41 1.18 -10.47 -24.96
C LEU A 41 0.07 -11.36 -25.53
N GLY A 42 -0.54 -10.93 -26.64
CA GLY A 42 -1.53 -11.72 -27.36
C GLY A 42 -1.02 -13.14 -27.61
N ALA A 43 -1.88 -14.14 -27.44
CA ALA A 43 -1.55 -15.51 -27.79
C ALA A 43 -1.08 -15.53 -29.25
N ASP A 44 0.18 -15.89 -29.48
CA ASP A 44 0.72 -16.04 -30.81
C ASP A 44 -0.07 -17.18 -31.47
N GLU A 45 -0.67 -16.95 -32.64
CA GLU A 45 -1.48 -17.97 -33.35
C GLU A 45 -0.70 -19.29 -33.57
N ASN A 46 0.64 -19.23 -33.48
CA ASN A 46 1.55 -20.37 -33.64
C ASN A 46 2.11 -20.95 -32.31
N PHE A 47 2.03 -20.23 -31.19
CA PHE A 47 2.42 -20.72 -29.86
C PHE A 47 1.17 -20.87 -28.98
N GLY A 48 0.53 -22.04 -29.10
CA GLY A 48 0.37 -22.88 -27.90
C GLY A 48 -0.67 -22.49 -26.85
N GLY A 49 -1.88 -22.09 -27.23
CA GLY A 49 -3.02 -21.87 -26.31
C GLY A 49 -3.56 -23.12 -25.58
N GLY A 50 -2.73 -23.81 -24.81
CA GLY A 50 -3.11 -24.94 -23.95
C GLY A 50 -2.95 -24.63 -22.46
N PHE A 51 -3.74 -25.31 -21.62
CA PHE A 51 -3.76 -25.13 -20.15
C PHE A 51 -2.37 -25.16 -19.48
N GLY A 52 -1.44 -25.97 -20.01
CA GLY A 52 -0.07 -26.07 -19.52
C GLY A 52 0.76 -24.80 -19.73
N GLU A 53 0.61 -24.13 -20.88
CA GLU A 53 1.30 -22.87 -21.16
C GLU A 53 0.73 -21.75 -20.29
N GLU A 54 -0.60 -21.67 -20.17
CA GLU A 54 -1.27 -20.69 -19.31
C GLU A 54 -0.83 -20.83 -17.85
N THR A 55 -0.76 -22.06 -17.35
CA THR A 55 -0.29 -22.36 -15.99
C THR A 55 1.17 -21.93 -15.82
N TRP A 56 2.05 -22.29 -16.76
CA TRP A 56 3.48 -21.93 -16.68
C TRP A 56 3.69 -20.41 -16.76
N ARG A 57 2.98 -19.71 -17.65
CA ARG A 57 3.02 -18.25 -17.76
C ARG A 57 2.55 -17.58 -16.47
N SER A 58 1.52 -18.13 -15.83
CA SER A 58 1.02 -17.63 -14.54
C SER A 58 2.06 -17.82 -13.42
N MET A 59 2.71 -18.98 -13.34
CA MET A 59 3.77 -19.21 -12.36
C MET A 59 4.99 -18.30 -12.60
N GLN A 60 5.38 -18.09 -13.86
CA GLN A 60 6.46 -17.16 -14.23
C GLN A 60 6.10 -15.72 -13.87
N ALA A 61 4.85 -15.31 -14.09
CA ALA A 61 4.32 -14.00 -13.72
C ALA A 61 4.41 -13.78 -12.21
N GLU A 62 3.97 -14.76 -11.43
CA GLU A 62 4.03 -14.71 -9.96
C GLU A 62 5.47 -14.62 -9.45
N GLU A 63 6.40 -15.42 -9.98
CA GLU A 63 7.81 -15.36 -9.59
C GLU A 63 8.48 -14.04 -9.99
N LEU A 64 8.14 -13.48 -11.16
CA LEU A 64 8.63 -12.16 -11.57
C LEU A 64 8.11 -11.06 -10.63
N ALA A 65 6.83 -11.09 -10.30
CA ALA A 65 6.23 -10.15 -9.33
C ALA A 65 6.88 -10.28 -7.95
N ASN A 66 7.09 -11.51 -7.47
CA ASN A 66 7.76 -11.79 -6.21
C ASN A 66 9.22 -11.32 -6.20
N ALA A 67 9.95 -11.51 -7.30
CA ALA A 67 11.32 -11.05 -7.45
C ALA A 67 11.40 -9.51 -7.40
N MET A 68 10.50 -8.81 -8.12
CA MET A 68 10.40 -7.35 -8.07
C MET A 68 10.09 -6.84 -6.66
N ALA A 69 9.13 -7.45 -5.97
CA ALA A 69 8.80 -7.09 -4.59
C ALA A 69 9.99 -7.31 -3.64
N ARG A 70 10.67 -8.46 -3.73
CA ARG A 70 11.85 -8.78 -2.89
C ARG A 70 13.06 -7.90 -3.15
N SER A 71 13.23 -7.37 -4.37
CA SER A 71 14.30 -6.42 -4.68
C SER A 71 14.06 -5.00 -4.17
N GLY A 72 12.99 -4.78 -3.38
CA GLY A 72 12.61 -3.47 -2.85
C GLY A 72 11.45 -2.82 -3.62
N GLY A 73 10.68 -3.62 -4.36
CA GLY A 73 9.55 -3.12 -5.15
C GLY A 73 9.99 -2.23 -6.32
N VAL A 74 9.08 -1.37 -6.75
CA VAL A 74 9.34 -0.33 -7.76
C VAL A 74 9.47 1.06 -7.11
N GLY A 75 9.39 1.12 -5.78
CA GLY A 75 9.49 2.35 -4.99
C GLY A 75 8.19 3.15 -4.94
N ILE A 76 7.05 2.53 -5.28
CA ILE A 76 5.72 3.18 -5.18
C ILE A 76 5.27 3.21 -3.72
N ALA A 77 5.68 2.25 -2.90
CA ALA A 77 5.33 2.19 -1.49
C ALA A 77 5.69 3.48 -0.73
N ASP A 78 6.85 4.11 -1.00
CA ASP A 78 7.23 5.36 -0.33
C ASP A 78 6.35 6.56 -0.75
N GLN A 79 5.93 6.61 -2.03
CA GLN A 79 5.01 7.65 -2.51
C GLN A 79 3.61 7.46 -1.89
N LEU A 80 3.14 6.23 -1.86
CA LEU A 80 1.86 5.85 -1.28
C LEU A 80 1.82 6.09 0.24
N MET A 81 2.93 5.86 0.94
CA MET A 81 3.07 6.17 2.35
C MET A 81 2.81 7.66 2.61
N GLY A 82 3.37 8.56 1.80
CA GLY A 82 3.14 10.02 1.93
C GLY A 82 1.66 10.40 1.82
N GLU A 83 0.98 9.86 0.80
CA GLU A 83 -0.46 10.08 0.59
C GLU A 83 -1.32 9.49 1.72
N MET A 84 -0.97 8.30 2.21
CA MET A 84 -1.67 7.66 3.33
C MET A 84 -1.50 8.43 4.64
N LEU A 85 -0.31 8.97 4.91
CA LEU A 85 -0.07 9.80 6.08
C LEU A 85 -0.88 11.09 5.98
N ALA A 86 -0.87 11.77 4.82
CA ALA A 86 -1.67 12.97 4.59
C ALA A 86 -3.18 12.71 4.77
N ALA A 87 -3.69 11.58 4.26
CA ALA A 87 -5.07 11.18 4.44
C ALA A 87 -5.44 10.92 5.92
N GLN A 88 -4.55 10.29 6.69
CA GLN A 88 -4.73 10.06 8.12
C GLN A 88 -4.69 11.37 8.93
N GLU A 89 -3.79 12.29 8.58
CA GLU A 89 -3.71 13.61 9.20
C GLU A 89 -5.00 14.41 8.94
N ALA A 90 -5.51 14.39 7.71
CA ALA A 90 -6.78 15.04 7.35
C ALA A 90 -7.98 14.42 8.09
N ALA A 91 -8.01 13.09 8.22
CA ALA A 91 -9.05 12.38 8.96
C ALA A 91 -9.00 12.67 10.47
N ASN A 92 -7.80 12.72 11.05
CA ASN A 92 -7.60 13.06 12.47
C ASN A 92 -7.93 14.53 12.77
N ALA A 93 -7.58 15.46 11.87
CA ALA A 93 -7.94 16.87 12.00
C ALA A 93 -9.47 17.05 11.98
N SER A 94 -10.15 16.35 11.08
CA SER A 94 -11.61 16.34 11.00
C SER A 94 -12.26 15.77 12.28
N ARG A 95 -11.67 14.72 12.86
CA ARG A 95 -12.14 14.12 14.12
C ARG A 95 -11.99 15.06 15.33
N THR A 96 -10.89 15.81 15.40
CA THR A 96 -10.66 16.80 16.46
C THR A 96 -11.62 17.98 16.36
N MET A 97 -11.99 18.40 15.15
CA MET A 97 -13.00 19.47 14.95
C MET A 97 -14.42 19.03 15.33
N MET A 98 -14.76 17.75 15.14
CA MET A 98 -16.09 17.21 15.45
C MET A 98 -16.34 17.00 16.96
N PHE A 99 -15.27 16.83 17.74
CA PHE A 99 -15.32 16.66 19.20
C PHE A 99 -14.22 17.51 19.86
N PRO A 100 -14.41 18.83 19.99
CA PRO A 100 -13.52 19.63 20.81
C PRO A 100 -13.61 19.11 22.24
N SER A 101 -12.46 18.78 22.84
CA SER A 101 -12.35 18.47 24.27
C SER A 101 -12.82 19.68 25.08
N THR A 102 -14.12 19.74 25.37
CA THR A 102 -14.71 20.65 26.34
C THR A 102 -14.40 20.11 27.74
N GLY A 103 -13.14 20.28 28.14
CA GLY A 103 -12.66 20.10 29.50
C GLY A 103 -12.36 21.46 30.12
N VAL A 104 -13.37 22.32 30.27
CA VAL A 104 -13.24 23.59 31.01
C VAL A 104 -14.50 23.84 31.83
N TYR A 105 -14.49 23.38 33.08
CA TYR A 105 -14.94 24.00 34.34
C TYR A 105 -14.53 22.95 35.40
N GLY A 106 -13.57 23.14 36.32
CA GLY A 106 -13.22 24.35 37.05
C GLY A 106 -13.85 24.27 38.44
N LYS A 107 -13.11 23.67 39.39
CA LYS A 107 -13.39 23.46 40.83
C LYS A 107 -14.18 22.20 41.19
#